data_AF-A0A3Q3EFB3-F1
#
_entry.id   AF-A0A3Q3EFB3-F1
#
_cell.length_a   1.000
_cell.length_b   1.000
_cell.length_c   1.000
_cell.angle_alpha   90.00
_cell.angle_beta   90.00
_cell.angle_gamma   90.00
#
_symmetry.space_group_name_H-M   'P 1'
#
loop_
_entity.id
_entity.type
_entity.pdbx_description
1 polymer ?
#
loop_
_entity_poly.entity_id
_entity_poly.type
_entity_poly.pdbx_seq_one_letter_code
_entity_poly.pdbx_strand_id
1 'polypeptide(L)'
;MKSNDIRVARGLLGEIDAHLKVREMLAATMRKIVDMVTGDRLRSEEVLNEHAELSQYKCYKAAMTHYKYTCFNWHKTKYEYALRHLYALVNLCERGYSADRYVLLTAPHLPVCLSACLCDHS
;
A
#
# COMPACT_ATOMS: atom_id res chain seq x y z
N MET A 1 10.73 28.91 -28.17
CA MET A 1 10.45 28.19 -26.91
C MET A 1 10.13 26.74 -27.26
N LYS A 2 10.99 25.83 -26.79
CA LYS A 2 10.95 24.34 -26.73
C LYS A 2 10.60 23.52 -27.99
N SER A 3 11.64 22.89 -28.53
CA SER A 3 11.60 21.72 -29.39
C SER A 3 10.91 20.55 -28.66
N ASN A 4 9.84 20.01 -29.24
CA ASN A 4 9.22 18.76 -28.79
C ASN A 4 10.12 17.58 -29.20
N ASP A 5 11.20 17.35 -28.46
CA ASP A 5 12.06 16.18 -28.69
C ASP A 5 11.29 14.91 -28.33
N ILE A 6 10.91 14.16 -29.36
CA ILE A 6 10.14 12.92 -29.25
C ILE A 6 10.87 11.88 -28.39
N ARG A 7 12.21 11.87 -28.36
CA ARG A 7 12.99 10.93 -27.54
C ARG A 7 12.87 11.28 -26.07
N VAL A 8 12.97 12.56 -25.73
CA VAL A 8 12.78 13.06 -24.36
C VAL A 8 11.34 12.81 -23.91
N ALA A 9 10.35 13.11 -24.75
CA ALA A 9 8.94 12.84 -24.45
C ALA A 9 8.68 11.35 -24.18
N ARG A 10 9.27 10.45 -24.99
CA ARG A 10 9.15 9.00 -24.79
C ARG A 10 9.81 8.54 -23.49
N GLY A 11 10.98 9.08 -23.14
CA GLY A 11 11.65 8.78 -21.87
C GLY A 11 10.79 9.17 -20.67
N LEU A 12 10.27 10.40 -20.66
CA LEU A 12 9.38 10.90 -19.61
C LEU A 12 8.09 10.07 -19.50
N LEU A 13 7.49 9.67 -20.62
CA LEU A 13 6.31 8.79 -20.60
C LEU A 13 6.63 7.42 -19.97
N GLY A 14 7.82 6.87 -20.23
CA GLY A 14 8.26 5.62 -19.59
C GLY A 14 8.44 5.76 -18.07
N GLU A 15 9.00 6.88 -17.60
CA GLU A 15 9.10 7.18 -16.17
C GLU A 15 7.72 7.34 -15.51
N ILE A 16 6.79 8.03 -16.17
CA ILE A 16 5.41 8.19 -15.71
C ILE A 16 4.73 6.81 -15.59
N ASP A 17 4.83 5.96 -16.61
CA ASP A 17 4.25 4.60 -16.60
C ASP A 17 4.81 3.76 -15.45
N ALA A 18 6.13 3.78 -15.25
CA ALA A 18 6.78 3.07 -14.15
C ALA A 18 6.27 3.56 -12.78
N HIS A 19 6.09 4.87 -12.61
CA HIS A 19 5.50 5.42 -11.39
C HIS A 19 4.04 5.02 -11.20
N LEU A 20 3.23 5.03 -12.26
CA LEU A 20 1.81 4.62 -12.20
C LEU A 20 1.65 3.16 -11.81
N LYS A 21 2.42 2.25 -12.41
CA LYS A 21 2.43 0.82 -12.06
C LYS A 21 2.73 0.58 -10.58
N VAL A 22 3.68 1.34 -10.02
CA VAL A 22 3.98 1.24 -8.59
C VAL A 22 2.82 1.75 -7.73
N ARG A 23 2.14 2.84 -8.12
CA ARG A 23 0.96 3.33 -7.39
C ARG A 23 -0.18 2.32 -7.40
N GLU A 24 -0.44 1.70 -8.55
CA GLU A 24 -1.46 0.65 -8.69
C GLU A 24 -1.13 -0.56 -7.80
N MET A 25 0.12 -1.01 -7.81
CA MET A 25 0.60 -2.08 -6.94
C MET A 25 0.40 -1.77 -5.45
N LEU A 26 0.74 -0.56 -5.02
CA LEU A 26 0.59 -0.11 -3.63
C LEU A 26 -0.88 -0.10 -3.21
N ALA A 27 -1.77 0.44 -4.05
CA ALA A 27 -3.20 0.47 -3.80
C ALA A 27 -3.80 -0.95 -3.73
N ALA A 28 -3.46 -1.81 -4.69
CA ALA A 28 -3.91 -3.20 -4.73
C ALA A 28 -3.44 -4.01 -3.52
N THR A 29 -2.20 -3.78 -3.08
CA THR A 29 -1.67 -4.43 -1.88
C THR A 29 -2.44 -4.03 -0.63
N MET A 30 -2.72 -2.74 -0.46
CA MET A 30 -3.47 -2.26 0.71
C MET A 30 -4.91 -2.80 0.72
N ARG A 31 -5.61 -2.78 -0.43
CA ARG A 31 -6.93 -3.41 -0.59
C ARG A 31 -6.89 -4.88 -0.15
N LYS A 32 -5.89 -5.64 -0.62
CA LYS A 32 -5.72 -7.05 -0.24
C LYS A 32 -5.48 -7.24 1.26
N ILE A 33 -4.63 -6.42 1.88
CA ILE A 33 -4.40 -6.41 3.34
C ILE A 33 -5.73 -6.21 4.07
N VAL A 34 -6.48 -5.18 3.70
CA VAL A 34 -7.78 -4.86 4.32
C VAL A 34 -8.75 -6.04 4.16
N ASP A 35 -8.85 -6.61 2.96
CA ASP A 35 -9.75 -7.74 2.67
C ASP A 35 -9.50 -8.97 3.52
N MET A 36 -8.23 -9.32 3.75
CA MET A 36 -7.94 -10.49 4.59
C MET A 36 -8.17 -10.21 6.08
N VAL A 37 -7.97 -8.97 6.52
CA VAL A 37 -8.15 -8.62 7.93
C VAL A 37 -9.63 -8.54 8.29
N THR A 38 -10.42 -7.90 7.42
CA THR A 38 -11.86 -7.74 7.63
C THR A 38 -12.59 -9.06 7.38
N GLY A 39 -12.12 -9.85 6.41
CA GLY A 39 -12.78 -11.08 5.95
C GLY A 39 -14.15 -10.84 5.30
N ASP A 40 -14.52 -9.58 5.07
CA ASP A 40 -15.83 -9.16 4.59
C ASP A 40 -15.71 -7.96 3.66
N ARG A 41 -16.30 -8.06 2.46
CA ARG A 41 -16.17 -7.05 1.40
C ARG A 41 -16.77 -5.71 1.77
N LEU A 42 -17.90 -5.67 2.49
CA LEU A 42 -18.55 -4.41 2.84
C LEU A 42 -17.72 -3.64 3.87
N ARG A 43 -17.29 -4.31 4.94
CA ARG A 43 -16.38 -3.72 5.95
C ARG A 43 -15.07 -3.26 5.33
N SER A 44 -14.60 -4.03 4.37
CA SER A 44 -13.45 -3.71 3.55
C SER A 44 -13.58 -2.40 2.78
N GLU A 45 -14.73 -2.15 2.15
CA GLU A 45 -15.01 -0.89 1.47
C GLU A 45 -15.14 0.26 2.46
N GLU A 46 -15.81 0.06 3.60
CA GLU A 46 -15.91 1.10 4.63
C GLU A 46 -14.52 1.52 5.13
N VAL A 47 -13.64 0.55 5.42
CA VAL A 47 -12.25 0.82 5.85
C VAL A 47 -11.48 1.62 4.80
N LEU A 48 -11.68 1.42 3.51
CA LEU A 48 -10.96 2.16 2.47
C LEU A 48 -11.58 3.53 2.14
N ASN A 49 -12.85 3.76 2.46
CA ASN A 49 -13.55 5.00 2.12
C ASN A 49 -13.60 6.02 3.27
N GLU A 50 -13.20 5.62 4.48
CA GLU A 50 -13.19 6.49 5.66
C GLU A 50 -11.83 7.14 5.91
N HIS A 51 -11.83 8.18 6.74
CA HIS A 51 -10.62 8.72 7.36
C HIS A 51 -10.90 8.92 8.84
N ALA A 52 -10.50 7.95 9.66
CA ALA A 52 -10.66 8.01 11.10
C ALA A 52 -9.60 8.91 11.75
N GLU A 53 -9.97 9.55 12.85
CA GLU A 53 -9.01 10.22 13.72
C GLU A 53 -8.18 9.18 14.49
N LEU A 54 -6.87 9.41 14.61
CA LEU A 54 -5.97 8.47 15.28
C LEU A 54 -6.08 8.56 16.80
N SER A 55 -6.61 7.51 17.42
CA SER A 55 -6.65 7.31 18.88
C SER A 55 -5.85 6.07 19.32
N GLN A 56 -5.76 5.05 18.45
CA GLN A 56 -5.14 3.76 18.71
C GLN A 56 -3.65 3.72 18.32
N TYR A 57 -2.86 4.63 18.92
CA TYR A 57 -1.43 4.83 18.59
C TYR A 57 -0.57 3.56 18.63
N LYS A 58 -0.78 2.69 19.62
CA LYS A 58 0.00 1.44 19.76
C LYS A 58 -0.26 0.48 18.61
N CYS A 59 -1.53 0.30 18.25
CA CYS A 59 -1.94 -0.53 17.11
C CYS A 59 -1.36 0.03 15.82
N TYR A 60 -1.57 1.33 15.57
CA TYR A 60 -1.12 1.97 14.34
C TYR A 60 0.40 1.91 14.19
N LYS A 61 1.16 2.20 15.26
CA LYS A 61 2.62 2.13 15.22
C LYS A 61 3.12 0.73 14.87
N ALA A 62 2.51 -0.31 15.44
CA ALA A 62 2.87 -1.70 15.13
C ALA A 62 2.56 -2.05 13.67
N ALA A 63 1.34 -1.75 13.21
CA ALA A 63 0.90 -2.02 11.83
C ALA A 63 1.77 -1.27 10.80
N MET A 64 1.99 0.03 11.00
CA MET A 64 2.84 0.86 10.15
C MET A 64 4.29 0.38 10.12
N THR A 65 4.85 0.03 11.28
CA THR A 65 6.22 -0.50 11.37
C THR A 65 6.36 -1.76 10.55
N HIS A 66 5.43 -2.71 10.71
CA HIS A 66 5.45 -3.95 9.96
C HIS A 66 5.29 -3.73 8.45
N TYR A 67 4.35 -2.88 8.05
CA TYR A 67 4.14 -2.52 6.64
C TYR A 67 5.40 -1.92 6.00
N LYS A 68 6.13 -1.06 6.73
CA LYS A 68 7.39 -0.47 6.26
C LYS A 68 8.48 -1.50 6.00
N TYR A 69 8.72 -2.39 6.97
CA TYR A 69 9.86 -3.30 6.94
C TYR A 69 9.61 -4.55 6.11
N THR A 70 8.34 -4.95 5.98
CA THR A 70 7.95 -6.20 5.32
C THR A 70 7.38 -5.98 3.91
N CYS A 71 6.78 -4.81 3.65
CA CYS A 71 6.10 -4.54 2.38
C CYS A 71 6.80 -3.41 1.60
N PHE A 72 6.64 -2.16 2.04
CA PHE A 72 7.09 -1.00 1.26
C PHE A 72 7.78 0.02 2.16
N ASN A 73 9.10 0.12 2.01
CA ASN A 73 9.88 1.16 2.66
C ASN A 73 9.77 2.47 1.86
N TRP A 74 8.86 3.35 2.27
CA TRP A 74 8.62 4.66 1.65
C TRP A 74 9.80 5.64 1.72
N HIS A 75 10.87 5.33 2.47
CA HIS A 75 12.12 6.11 2.34
C HIS A 75 12.86 5.85 1.03
N LYS A 76 12.47 4.82 0.26
CA LYS A 76 12.88 4.64 -1.14
C LYS A 76 11.92 5.43 -2.03
N THR A 77 12.43 6.31 -2.89
CA THR A 77 11.62 7.15 -3.79
C THR A 77 10.58 6.35 -4.59
N LYS A 78 10.93 5.14 -5.04
CA LYS A 78 10.01 4.22 -5.74
C LYS A 78 8.71 3.97 -4.94
N TYR A 79 8.77 3.91 -3.61
CA TYR A 79 7.66 3.54 -2.73
C TYR A 79 7.11 4.71 -1.90
N GLU A 80 7.51 5.95 -2.18
CA GLU A 80 7.06 7.13 -1.42
C GLU A 80 5.52 7.22 -1.35
N TYR A 81 4.84 6.83 -2.44
CA TYR A 81 3.38 6.84 -2.53
C TYR A 81 2.69 5.89 -1.54
N ALA A 82 3.42 4.94 -0.92
CA ALA A 82 2.87 4.07 0.12
C ALA A 82 2.34 4.87 1.32
N LEU A 83 2.89 6.05 1.59
CA LEU A 83 2.42 6.97 2.64
C LEU A 83 0.94 7.35 2.46
N ARG A 84 0.47 7.46 1.21
CA ARG A 84 -0.92 7.81 0.89
C ARG A 84 -1.93 6.72 1.28
N HIS A 85 -1.46 5.51 1.58
CA HIS A 85 -2.33 4.39 1.95
C HIS A 85 -2.32 4.08 3.46
N LEU A 86 -1.49 4.77 4.26
CA LEU A 86 -1.38 4.50 5.70
C LEU A 86 -2.67 4.80 6.48
N TYR A 87 -3.57 5.63 5.95
CA TYR A 87 -4.88 5.89 6.55
C TYR A 87 -5.70 4.61 6.72
N ALA A 88 -5.58 3.63 5.80
CA ALA A 88 -6.29 2.36 5.91
C ALA A 88 -5.85 1.58 7.15
N LEU A 89 -4.56 1.65 7.53
CA LEU A 89 -4.06 1.03 8.76
C LEU A 89 -4.57 1.76 10.01
N VAL A 90 -4.75 3.08 9.95
CA VAL A 90 -5.43 3.85 11.01
C VAL A 90 -6.86 3.34 11.15
N ASN A 91 -7.63 3.33 10.06
CA ASN A 91 -9.04 2.93 10.08
C ASN A 91 -9.24 1.52 10.61
N LEU A 92 -8.37 0.58 10.23
CA LEU A 92 -8.40 -0.79 10.75
C LEU A 92 -8.18 -0.81 12.28
N CYS A 93 -7.19 -0.08 12.78
CA CYS A 93 -6.94 0.04 14.21
C CYS A 93 -8.10 0.69 14.97
N GLU A 94 -8.67 1.78 14.45
CA GLU A 94 -9.81 2.48 15.08
C GLU A 94 -11.08 1.62 15.09
N ARG A 95 -11.24 0.74 14.09
CA ARG A 95 -12.32 -0.27 14.05
C ARG A 95 -12.07 -1.50 14.94
N GLY A 96 -10.98 -1.49 15.71
CA GLY A 96 -10.67 -2.52 16.72
C GLY A 96 -9.98 -3.77 16.18
N TYR A 97 -9.49 -3.76 14.92
CA TYR A 97 -8.72 -4.87 14.38
C TYR A 97 -7.29 -4.85 14.94
N SER A 98 -6.85 -5.97 15.54
CA SER A 98 -5.51 -6.08 16.16
C SER A 98 -4.37 -6.05 15.13
N ALA A 99 -3.28 -5.37 15.49
CA ALA A 99 -1.99 -5.36 14.79
C ALA A 99 -1.51 -6.77 14.39
N ASP A 100 -1.74 -7.75 15.25
CA ASP A 100 -1.26 -9.12 15.06
C ASP A 100 -1.88 -9.79 13.83
N ARG A 101 -3.11 -9.41 13.47
CA ARG A 101 -3.77 -9.96 12.28
C ARG A 101 -3.07 -9.53 11.00
N TYR A 102 -2.67 -8.27 10.86
CA TYR A 102 -1.92 -7.81 9.68
C TYR A 102 -0.52 -8.42 9.63
N VAL A 103 0.15 -8.50 10.79
CA VAL A 103 1.53 -8.98 10.92
C VAL A 103 1.64 -10.45 10.53
N LEU A 104 0.72 -11.28 11.01
CA LEU A 104 0.69 -12.72 10.68
C LEU A 104 0.36 -12.97 9.20
N LEU A 105 -0.48 -12.12 8.59
CA LEU A 105 -0.85 -12.23 7.17
C LEU A 105 0.26 -11.82 6.19
N THR A 106 1.36 -11.26 6.70
CA THR A 106 2.48 -10.75 5.89
C THR A 106 3.81 -11.40 6.28
N ALA A 107 3.77 -12.48 7.07
CA ALA A 107 4.93 -13.31 7.34
C ALA A 107 5.51 -13.91 6.04
N PRO A 108 6.81 -14.27 5.97
CA PRO A 108 7.49 -14.67 4.73
C PRO A 108 6.89 -15.87 3.96
N HIS A 109 5.93 -16.58 4.56
CA HIS A 109 5.19 -17.70 3.97
C HIS A 109 3.80 -17.31 3.43
N LEU A 110 3.33 -16.08 3.64
CA LEU A 110 2.05 -15.58 3.12
C LEU A 110 2.29 -14.34 2.21
N PRO A 111 2.05 -14.45 0.89
CA PRO A 111 2.65 -13.57 -0.11
C PRO A 111 1.83 -12.30 -0.35
N VAL A 112 1.28 -11.65 0.67
CA VAL A 112 0.41 -10.50 0.42
C VAL A 112 1.19 -9.34 -0.18
N CYS A 113 2.39 -9.09 0.35
CA CYS A 113 3.30 -8.06 -0.16
C CYS A 113 4.23 -8.58 -1.27
N LEU A 114 4.50 -9.90 -1.34
CA LEU A 114 5.27 -10.50 -2.43
C LEU A 114 4.46 -10.68 -3.73
N SER A 115 3.19 -11.10 -3.63
CA SER A 115 2.33 -11.34 -4.79
C SER A 115 2.00 -10.05 -5.56
N ALA A 116 2.10 -8.90 -4.90
CA ALA A 116 1.99 -7.61 -5.56
C ALA A 116 3.27 -7.23 -6.34
N CYS A 117 4.44 -7.64 -5.86
CA CYS A 117 5.72 -7.48 -6.56
C CYS A 117 5.88 -8.43 -7.78
N LEU A 118 5.13 -9.53 -7.84
CA LEU A 118 5.28 -10.59 -8.87
C LEU A 118 4.51 -10.34 -10.18
N CYS A 119 3.86 -9.19 -10.37
CA CYS A 119 3.18 -8.85 -11.64
C CYS A 119 4.15 -8.38 -12.76
N ASP A 120 5.46 -8.52 -12.60
CA ASP A 120 6.48 -7.98 -13.52
C ASP A 120 7.08 -9.02 -14.50
N HIS A 121 6.42 -10.16 -14.75
CA HIS A 121 6.86 -11.18 -15.74
C HIS A 121 5.72 -11.71 -16.64
N SER A 122 5.01 -10.81 -17.32
CA SER A 122 4.23 -11.15 -18.53
C SER A 122 4.12 -9.94 -19.46
#